data_AF-A0A2M7RJG2-F1
#
_entry.id   AF-A0A2M7RJG2-F1
#
_cell.length_a   1.000
_cell.length_b   1.000
_cell.length_c   1.000
_cell.angle_alpha   90.00
_cell.angle_beta   90.00
_cell.angle_gamma   90.00
#
_symmetry.space_group_name_H-M   'P 1'
#
loop_
_entity.id
_entity.type
_entity.pdbx_description
1 polymer ?
#
loop_
_entity_poly.entity_id
_entity_poly.type
_entity_poly.pdbx_seq_one_letter_code
_entity_poly.pdbx_strand_id
1 'polypeptide(L)'
;MVKFKTKNYLNSRGQSLIEVLVGLGIAAIVIAGASIAISFMLQSNTANQKTQSASSLVQQLSDKIKVIGGANWNDIYNLPTKGSSTQYYVNASGTALTIATGTQSVSVGGVNYALFFSIENVCRSDDSSSTITGTAPCVSGSSDDPSTQKITSYAQWQAGGKTTQVTIFNYLTRWKNKVFKQTDWSGGSGQEGPLTDPNNQYASSTNVNASTSGSIKIQGF
;
A
#
# COMPACT_ATOMS: atom_id res chain seq x y z
N MET A 1 69.10 -11.24 -53.65
CA MET A 1 68.61 -11.71 -52.33
C MET A 1 69.05 -10.70 -51.28
N VAL A 2 68.15 -9.79 -50.87
CA VAL A 2 68.46 -8.68 -49.96
C VAL A 2 68.30 -9.16 -48.52
N LYS A 3 69.38 -9.19 -47.73
CA LYS A 3 69.34 -9.49 -46.30
C LYS A 3 68.98 -8.23 -45.52
N PHE A 4 67.78 -8.19 -44.93
CA PHE A 4 67.42 -7.18 -43.93
C PHE A 4 68.15 -7.49 -42.61
N LYS A 5 69.03 -6.58 -42.18
CA LYS A 5 69.61 -6.60 -40.83
C LYS A 5 68.61 -5.99 -39.85
N THR A 6 67.98 -6.81 -39.01
CA THR A 6 67.27 -6.36 -37.81
C THR A 6 68.29 -5.89 -36.77
N LYS A 7 68.21 -4.61 -36.40
CA LYS A 7 69.09 -3.99 -35.41
C LYS A 7 68.49 -4.23 -34.02
N ASN A 8 69.13 -5.10 -33.22
CA ASN A 8 68.73 -5.34 -31.83
C ASN A 8 69.15 -4.14 -30.96
N TYR A 9 68.16 -3.42 -30.41
CA TYR A 9 68.39 -2.38 -29.40
C TYR A 9 68.33 -2.99 -28.00
N LEU A 10 69.45 -3.54 -27.52
CA LEU A 10 69.61 -3.92 -26.12
C LEU A 10 70.67 -3.01 -25.50
N ASN A 11 70.23 -1.84 -25.02
CA ASN A 11 71.01 -0.99 -24.12
C ASN A 11 70.31 -1.02 -22.76
N SER A 12 70.92 -1.69 -21.79
CA SER A 12 70.30 -2.19 -20.54
C SER A 12 70.37 -1.21 -19.36
N ARG A 13 70.86 0.02 -19.56
CA ARG A 13 70.89 1.05 -18.51
C ARG A 13 69.70 1.99 -18.68
N GLY A 14 68.62 1.71 -17.96
CA GLY A 14 67.38 2.51 -17.93
C GLY A 14 66.08 1.70 -18.03
N GLN A 15 66.14 0.45 -18.52
CA GLN A 15 64.96 -0.42 -18.69
C GLN A 15 64.30 -0.84 -17.35
N SER A 16 65.09 -1.09 -16.31
CA SER A 16 64.54 -1.44 -14.99
C SER A 16 63.77 -0.27 -14.34
N LEU A 17 64.21 0.98 -14.54
CA LEU A 17 63.52 2.15 -14.00
C LEU A 17 62.15 2.36 -14.66
N ILE A 18 62.08 2.23 -15.99
CA ILE A 18 60.81 2.36 -16.72
C ILE A 18 59.86 1.19 -16.41
N GLU A 19 60.36 -0.03 -16.22
CA GLU A 19 59.53 -1.18 -15.85
C GLU A 19 58.90 -1.01 -14.47
N VAL A 20 59.65 -0.50 -13.48
CA VAL A 20 59.11 -0.17 -12.16
C VAL A 20 58.08 0.96 -12.25
N LEU A 21 58.34 2.00 -13.04
CA LEU A 21 57.38 3.11 -13.23
C LEU A 21 56.09 2.64 -13.89
N VAL A 22 56.18 1.79 -14.92
CA VAL A 22 55.01 1.20 -15.59
C VAL A 22 54.27 0.27 -14.64
N GLY A 23 54.98 -0.58 -13.89
CA GLY A 23 54.40 -1.46 -12.88
C GLY A 23 53.65 -0.69 -11.79
N LEU A 24 54.24 0.38 -11.26
CA LEU A 24 53.60 1.27 -10.30
C LEU A 24 52.39 2.00 -10.90
N GLY A 25 52.48 2.43 -12.16
CA GLY A 25 51.36 3.07 -12.87
C GLY A 25 50.16 2.14 -13.02
N ILE A 26 50.40 0.90 -13.44
CA ILE A 26 49.35 -0.12 -13.56
C ILE A 26 48.77 -0.46 -12.18
N ALA A 27 49.63 -0.65 -11.17
CA ALA A 27 49.18 -0.94 -9.81
C ALA A 27 48.29 0.19 -9.25
N ALA A 28 48.68 1.45 -9.46
CA ALA A 28 47.89 2.60 -9.03
C ALA A 28 46.50 2.65 -9.69
N ILE A 29 46.42 2.39 -11.00
CA ILE A 29 45.16 2.35 -11.74
C ILE A 29 44.24 1.24 -11.20
N VAL A 30 44.79 0.05 -10.94
CA VAL A 30 44.02 -1.10 -10.42
C VAL A 30 43.47 -0.80 -9.01
N ILE A 31 44.30 -0.24 -8.13
CA ILE A 31 43.89 0.10 -6.76
C ILE A 31 42.81 1.20 -6.77
N ALA A 32 42.97 2.22 -7.61
CA ALA A 32 41.97 3.28 -7.76
C ALA A 32 40.64 2.72 -8.29
N GLY A 33 40.68 1.86 -9.31
CA GLY A 33 39.49 1.21 -9.86
C GLY A 33 38.77 0.33 -8.85
N ALA A 34 39.51 -0.48 -8.09
CA ALA A 34 38.95 -1.34 -7.05
C ALA A 34 38.25 -0.53 -5.94
N SER A 35 38.87 0.57 -5.50
CA SER A 35 38.32 1.43 -4.44
C SER A 35 37.00 2.08 -4.84
N ILE A 36 36.90 2.53 -6.09
CA ILE A 36 35.65 3.09 -6.66
C ILE A 36 34.57 2.01 -6.73
N ALA A 37 34.91 0.82 -7.22
CA ALA A 37 33.97 -0.30 -7.34
C ALA A 37 33.40 -0.74 -5.99
N ILE A 38 34.25 -0.85 -4.96
CA ILE A 38 33.82 -1.21 -3.60
C ILE A 38 32.88 -0.14 -3.03
N SER A 39 33.23 1.14 -3.19
CA SER A 39 32.40 2.25 -2.69
C SER A 39 31.01 2.26 -3.34
N PHE A 40 30.95 2.06 -4.66
CA PHE A 40 29.70 1.93 -5.39
C PHE A 40 28.87 0.73 -4.91
N MET A 41 29.51 -0.43 -4.74
CA MET A 41 28.85 -1.64 -4.27
C MET A 41 28.25 -1.49 -2.87
N LEU A 42 28.96 -0.85 -1.94
CA LEU A 42 28.46 -0.60 -0.58
C LEU A 42 27.25 0.34 -0.58
N GLN A 43 27.30 1.40 -1.39
CA GLN A 43 26.16 2.32 -1.54
C GLN A 43 24.94 1.62 -2.15
N SER A 44 25.16 0.80 -3.19
CA SER A 44 24.11 0.00 -3.83
C SER A 44 23.48 -0.99 -2.87
N ASN A 45 24.28 -1.75 -2.11
CA ASN A 45 23.79 -2.68 -1.10
C ASN A 45 22.99 -1.98 -0.01
N THR A 46 23.48 -0.83 0.48
CA THR A 46 22.77 -0.02 1.48
C THR A 46 21.44 0.49 0.93
N ALA A 47 21.39 0.96 -0.31
CA ALA A 47 20.16 1.38 -0.96
C ALA A 47 19.17 0.21 -1.11
N ASN A 48 19.66 -0.96 -1.52
CA ASN A 48 18.85 -2.17 -1.66
C ASN A 48 18.26 -2.62 -0.32
N GLN A 49 19.05 -2.61 0.77
CA GLN A 49 18.55 -2.93 2.11
C GLN A 49 17.44 -1.97 2.56
N LYS A 50 17.60 -0.67 2.28
CA LYS A 50 16.59 0.34 2.62
C LYS A 50 15.28 0.12 1.86
N THR A 51 15.38 -0.19 0.57
CA THR A 51 14.22 -0.49 -0.28
C THR A 51 13.54 -1.79 0.14
N GLN A 52 14.29 -2.85 0.45
CA GLN A 52 13.73 -4.11 0.95
C GLN A 52 12.97 -3.92 2.27
N SER A 53 13.56 -3.15 3.20
CA SER A 53 12.90 -2.81 4.47
C SER A 53 11.61 -2.02 4.24
N ALA A 54 11.65 -1.00 3.37
CA ALA A 54 10.47 -0.24 2.97
C ALA A 54 9.37 -1.13 2.38
N SER A 55 9.71 -2.02 1.44
CA SER A 55 8.77 -2.95 0.82
C SER A 55 8.10 -3.87 1.85
N SER A 56 8.88 -4.41 2.81
CA SER A 56 8.32 -5.21 3.90
C SER A 56 7.35 -4.41 4.76
N LEU A 57 7.69 -3.17 5.11
CA LEU A 57 6.82 -2.29 5.90
C LEU A 57 5.52 -1.93 5.17
N VAL A 58 5.58 -1.62 3.88
CA VAL A 58 4.38 -1.34 3.07
C VAL A 58 3.50 -2.58 2.96
N GLN A 59 4.09 -3.77 2.81
CA GLN A 59 3.34 -5.02 2.78
C GLN A 59 2.61 -5.26 4.10
N GLN A 60 3.30 -5.11 5.24
CA GLN A 60 2.70 -5.22 6.56
C GLN A 60 1.57 -4.19 6.78
N LEU A 61 1.75 -2.95 6.31
CA LEU A 61 0.70 -1.94 6.35
C LEU A 61 -0.51 -2.36 5.52
N SER A 62 -0.31 -2.84 4.29
CA SER A 62 -1.40 -3.32 3.45
C SER A 62 -2.15 -4.47 4.10
N ASP A 63 -1.46 -5.38 4.79
CA ASP A 63 -2.09 -6.51 5.45
C ASP A 63 -2.88 -6.09 6.70
N LYS A 64 -2.38 -5.13 7.49
CA LYS A 64 -3.15 -4.49 8.56
C LYS A 64 -4.44 -3.86 8.05
N ILE A 65 -4.39 -3.16 6.91
CA ILE A 65 -5.57 -2.53 6.31
C ILE A 65 -6.60 -3.58 5.87
N LYS A 66 -6.15 -4.71 5.28
CA LYS A 66 -7.03 -5.84 4.96
C LYS A 66 -7.71 -6.43 6.20
N VAL A 67 -6.97 -6.55 7.31
CA VAL A 67 -7.54 -7.03 8.58
C VAL A 67 -8.63 -6.09 9.09
N ILE A 68 -8.39 -4.78 9.08
CA ILE A 68 -9.38 -3.77 9.50
C ILE A 68 -10.63 -3.85 8.61
N GLY A 69 -10.46 -3.81 7.29
CA GLY A 69 -11.59 -3.89 6.35
C GLY A 69 -12.34 -5.22 6.42
N GLY A 70 -11.66 -6.31 6.78
CA GLY A 70 -12.28 -7.60 7.02
C GLY A 70 -13.04 -7.70 8.34
N ALA A 71 -12.61 -6.97 9.38
CA ALA A 71 -13.30 -6.90 10.66
C ALA A 71 -14.57 -6.05 10.56
N ASN A 72 -14.45 -4.83 10.03
CA ASN A 72 -15.57 -3.92 9.80
C ASN A 72 -15.29 -3.04 8.58
N TRP A 73 -16.02 -3.29 7.49
CA TRP A 73 -15.88 -2.52 6.25
C TRP A 73 -16.10 -1.02 6.44
N ASN A 74 -16.99 -0.65 7.35
CA ASN A 74 -17.35 0.75 7.58
C ASN A 74 -16.18 1.56 8.16
N ASP A 75 -15.22 0.93 8.85
CA ASP A 75 -14.04 1.61 9.39
C ASP A 75 -13.10 2.10 8.27
N ILE A 76 -13.18 1.46 7.09
CA ILE A 76 -12.48 1.87 5.88
C ILE A 76 -13.35 2.82 5.04
N TYR A 77 -14.61 2.44 4.79
CA TYR A 77 -15.45 3.18 3.87
C TYR A 77 -15.88 4.56 4.39
N ASN A 78 -16.08 4.73 5.70
CA ASN A 78 -16.57 5.98 6.29
C ASN A 78 -15.45 6.94 6.73
N LEU A 79 -14.21 6.74 6.26
CA LEU A 79 -13.12 7.67 6.55
C LEU A 79 -13.48 9.08 6.03
N PRO A 80 -13.24 10.16 6.81
CA PRO A 80 -13.84 11.47 6.55
C PRO A 80 -13.44 12.09 5.21
N THR A 81 -12.19 11.88 4.79
CA THR A 81 -11.67 12.40 3.52
C THR A 81 -11.07 11.27 2.69
N LYS A 82 -11.34 11.29 1.39
CA LYS A 82 -10.83 10.33 0.40
C LYS A 82 -10.13 11.07 -0.73
N GLY A 83 -9.11 10.45 -1.31
CA GLY A 83 -8.29 10.98 -2.40
C GLY A 83 -6.83 10.57 -2.25
N SER A 84 -6.09 10.61 -3.35
CA SER A 84 -4.67 10.22 -3.40
C SER A 84 -3.74 11.03 -2.47
N SER A 85 -4.12 12.25 -2.09
CA SER A 85 -3.37 13.12 -1.18
C SER A 85 -3.67 12.88 0.30
N THR A 86 -4.67 12.05 0.62
CA THR A 86 -5.02 11.75 2.01
C THR A 86 -3.94 10.90 2.66
N GLN A 87 -3.70 11.15 3.96
CA GLN A 87 -2.71 10.42 4.73
C GLN A 87 -3.37 9.85 5.97
N TYR A 88 -3.40 8.52 6.02
CA TYR A 88 -3.84 7.76 7.17
C TYR A 88 -2.76 6.75 7.55
N TYR A 89 -2.71 6.38 8.82
CA TYR A 89 -1.86 5.29 9.29
C TYR A 89 -2.65 4.38 10.24
N VAL A 90 -2.13 3.18 10.44
CA VAL A 90 -2.73 2.20 11.34
C VAL A 90 -2.02 2.25 12.69
N ASN A 91 -2.77 2.53 13.74
CA ASN A 91 -2.29 2.43 15.12
C ASN A 91 -2.80 1.12 15.75
N ALA A 92 -1.99 0.54 16.63
CA ALA A 92 -2.39 -0.58 17.47
C ALA A 92 -2.72 -0.05 18.87
N SER A 93 -3.93 -0.33 19.36
CA SER A 93 -4.36 -0.03 20.72
C SER A 93 -4.75 -1.35 21.39
N GLY A 94 -3.81 -1.93 22.15
CA GLY A 94 -3.95 -3.27 22.70
C GLY A 94 -4.07 -4.33 21.59
N THR A 95 -5.19 -5.03 21.53
CA THR A 95 -5.49 -6.04 20.50
C THR A 95 -6.21 -5.47 19.28
N ALA A 96 -6.63 -4.20 19.32
CA ALA A 96 -7.39 -3.56 18.24
C ALA A 96 -6.48 -2.75 17.31
N LEU A 97 -6.81 -2.78 16.01
CA LEU A 97 -6.20 -1.91 15.01
C LEU A 97 -7.19 -0.78 14.68
N THR A 98 -6.71 0.45 14.73
CA THR A 98 -7.52 1.65 14.47
C THR A 98 -6.82 2.55 13.47
N ILE A 99 -7.59 3.24 12.64
CA ILE A 99 -7.05 4.17 11.65
C ILE A 99 -7.00 5.58 12.25
N ALA A 100 -5.88 6.26 12.06
CA ALA A 100 -5.68 7.64 12.45
C ALA A 100 -5.15 8.46 11.27
N THR A 101 -5.32 9.79 11.32
CA THR A 101 -4.85 10.73 10.29
C THR A 101 -3.36 11.03 10.45
N GLY A 102 -2.66 11.24 9.34
CA GLY A 102 -1.24 11.57 9.28
C GLY A 102 -0.36 10.39 8.88
N THR A 103 0.86 10.36 9.42
CA THR A 103 1.87 9.34 9.10
C THR A 103 2.44 8.71 10.37
N GLN A 104 2.84 7.45 10.27
CA GLN A 104 3.53 6.74 11.34
C GLN A 104 5.03 6.66 11.04
N SER A 105 5.87 7.06 11.99
CA SER A 105 7.31 6.88 11.86
C SER A 105 7.75 5.54 12.44
N VAL A 106 8.49 4.74 11.67
CA VAL A 106 9.08 3.45 12.09
C VAL A 106 10.57 3.45 11.79
N SER A 107 11.39 3.15 12.79
CA SER A 107 12.86 3.09 12.63
C SER A 107 13.32 1.65 12.42
N VAL A 108 14.02 1.40 11.31
CA VAL A 108 14.64 0.10 10.99
C VAL A 108 16.06 0.35 10.51
N GLY A 109 17.05 -0.30 11.14
CA GLY A 109 18.46 -0.15 10.76
C GLY A 109 18.99 1.29 10.82
N GLY A 110 18.47 2.11 11.73
CA GLY A 110 18.84 3.52 11.88
C GLY A 110 18.21 4.45 10.83
N VAL A 111 17.30 3.96 9.99
CA VAL A 111 16.54 4.75 9.02
C VAL A 111 15.11 4.90 9.50
N ASN A 112 14.62 6.14 9.53
CA ASN A 112 13.22 6.44 9.85
C ASN A 112 12.38 6.42 8.58
N TYR A 113 11.38 5.54 8.56
CA TYR A 113 10.38 5.41 7.51
C TYR A 113 9.07 6.06 7.95
N ALA A 114 8.53 6.96 7.13
CA ALA A 114 7.18 7.47 7.27
C ALA A 114 6.21 6.55 6.50
N LEU A 115 5.33 5.87 7.24
CA LEU A 115 4.33 4.97 6.73
C LEU A 115 2.96 5.63 6.74
N PHE A 116 2.25 5.56 5.63
CA PHE A 116 0.87 6.01 5.53
C PHE A 116 0.19 5.36 4.33
N PHE A 117 -1.13 5.49 4.25
CA PHE A 117 -1.91 5.09 3.10
C PHE A 117 -2.93 6.17 2.74
N SER A 118 -3.31 6.18 1.47
CA SER A 118 -4.42 6.96 0.94
C SER A 118 -5.53 6.00 0.51
N ILE A 119 -6.76 6.50 0.55
CA ILE A 119 -7.95 5.78 0.14
C ILE A 119 -8.68 6.55 -0.94
N GLU A 120 -9.09 5.87 -1.99
CA GLU A 120 -9.83 6.45 -3.10
C GLU A 120 -11.07 5.60 -3.38
N ASN A 121 -12.19 6.28 -3.57
CA ASN A 121 -13.42 5.66 -4.06
C ASN A 121 -13.18 5.09 -5.47
N VAL A 122 -13.75 3.92 -5.76
CA VAL A 122 -13.53 3.21 -7.02
C VAL A 122 -14.76 3.34 -7.89
N CYS A 123 -14.57 3.60 -9.18
CA CYS A 123 -15.64 3.68 -10.15
C CYS A 123 -15.70 2.40 -10.99
N ARG A 124 -16.91 1.95 -11.31
CA ARG A 124 -17.17 0.85 -12.25
C ARG A 124 -17.99 1.32 -13.44
N SER A 125 -17.83 0.66 -14.58
CA SER A 125 -18.66 0.91 -15.76
C SER A 125 -20.13 0.60 -15.45
N ASP A 126 -21.04 1.43 -15.98
CA ASP A 126 -22.49 1.26 -15.85
C ASP A 126 -23.08 0.26 -16.87
N ASP A 127 -22.22 -0.61 -17.42
CA ASP A 127 -22.59 -1.64 -18.38
C ASP A 127 -22.58 -3.03 -17.73
N SER A 128 -22.94 -4.04 -18.51
CA SER A 128 -22.95 -5.44 -18.08
C SER A 128 -21.57 -6.00 -17.70
N SER A 129 -20.48 -5.31 -18.06
CA SER A 129 -19.12 -5.72 -17.69
C SER A 129 -18.78 -5.31 -16.26
N SER A 130 -19.37 -4.22 -15.76
CA SER A 130 -19.14 -3.67 -14.41
C SER A 130 -17.65 -3.62 -14.06
N THR A 131 -16.80 -3.25 -15.01
CA THR A 131 -15.34 -3.24 -14.86
C THR A 131 -14.87 -2.01 -14.11
N ILE A 132 -13.75 -2.10 -13.39
CA ILE A 132 -13.16 -0.92 -12.71
C ILE A 132 -12.63 0.04 -13.79
N THR A 133 -13.18 1.25 -13.84
CA THR A 133 -12.81 2.29 -14.82
C THR A 133 -11.84 3.32 -14.24
N GLY A 134 -11.76 3.43 -12.92
CA GLY A 134 -10.86 4.37 -12.25
C GLY A 134 -11.25 4.64 -10.80
N THR A 135 -10.93 5.84 -10.34
CA THR A 135 -11.28 6.35 -9.01
C THR A 135 -12.12 7.61 -9.11
N ALA A 136 -12.91 7.89 -8.08
CA ALA A 136 -13.79 9.05 -8.06
C ALA A 136 -13.00 10.38 -8.18
N PRO A 137 -13.59 11.44 -8.78
CA PRO A 137 -14.95 11.51 -9.33
C PRO A 137 -15.15 10.65 -10.59
N CYS A 138 -16.26 9.91 -10.65
CA CYS A 138 -16.53 9.00 -11.75
C CYS A 138 -16.86 9.75 -13.04
N VAL A 139 -16.40 9.20 -14.17
CA VAL A 139 -16.68 9.74 -15.50
C VAL A 139 -18.06 9.30 -15.99
N SER A 140 -18.60 9.95 -17.02
CA SER A 140 -19.88 9.54 -17.62
C SER A 140 -19.85 8.07 -18.06
N GLY A 141 -20.91 7.32 -17.73
CA GLY A 141 -20.97 5.88 -17.96
C GLY A 141 -20.22 5.05 -16.90
N SER A 142 -19.90 5.65 -15.76
CA SER A 142 -19.41 4.94 -14.58
C SER A 142 -20.02 5.46 -13.28
N SER A 143 -20.21 4.56 -12.32
CA SER A 143 -20.76 4.83 -11.00
C SER A 143 -19.77 4.43 -9.89
N ASP A 144 -19.87 5.10 -8.74
CA ASP A 144 -19.12 4.73 -7.55
C ASP A 144 -19.50 3.31 -7.11
N ASP A 145 -18.51 2.52 -6.71
CA ASP A 145 -18.69 1.19 -6.11
C ASP A 145 -18.46 1.30 -4.59
N PRO A 146 -19.52 1.41 -3.76
CA PRO A 146 -19.40 1.49 -2.31
C PRO A 146 -18.77 0.24 -1.66
N SER A 147 -18.71 -0.87 -2.41
CA SER A 147 -18.17 -2.14 -1.94
C SER A 147 -16.69 -2.31 -2.26
N THR A 148 -16.08 -1.41 -3.03
CA THR A 148 -14.66 -1.47 -3.37
C THR A 148 -13.98 -0.14 -3.13
N GLN A 149 -12.77 -0.16 -2.57
CA GLN A 149 -11.93 1.01 -2.35
C GLN A 149 -10.53 0.71 -2.86
N LYS A 150 -9.88 1.70 -3.48
CA LYS A 150 -8.47 1.60 -3.85
C LYS A 150 -7.67 2.15 -2.68
N ILE A 151 -6.77 1.32 -2.16
CA ILE A 151 -5.85 1.69 -1.11
C ILE A 151 -4.46 1.79 -1.70
N THR A 152 -3.79 2.90 -1.47
CA THR A 152 -2.38 3.07 -1.85
C THR A 152 -1.56 3.27 -0.59
N SER A 153 -0.66 2.33 -0.30
CA SER A 153 0.23 2.37 0.86
C SER A 153 1.62 2.87 0.47
N TYR A 154 2.22 3.67 1.34
CA TYR A 154 3.48 4.36 1.11
C TYR A 154 4.44 4.10 2.28
N ALA A 155 5.71 3.91 1.95
CA ALA A 155 6.81 4.04 2.89
C ALA A 155 7.83 5.02 2.32
N GLN A 156 8.04 6.14 3.01
CA GLN A 156 8.94 7.20 2.60
C GLN A 156 10.13 7.30 3.55
N TRP A 157 11.33 7.57 3.03
CA TRP A 157 12.52 7.83 3.83
C TRP A 157 13.45 8.82 3.13
N GLN A 158 14.40 9.39 3.86
CA GLN A 158 15.42 10.27 3.29
C GLN A 158 16.63 9.47 2.80
N ALA A 159 17.04 9.68 1.55
CA ALA A 159 18.28 9.15 0.98
C ALA A 159 18.97 10.22 0.14
N GLY A 160 20.22 10.55 0.47
CA GLY A 160 21.00 11.54 -0.28
C GLY A 160 20.35 12.94 -0.35
N GLY A 161 19.65 13.34 0.72
CA GLY A 161 18.93 14.62 0.78
C GLY A 161 17.62 14.67 -0.02
N LYS A 162 17.14 13.54 -0.53
CA LYS A 162 15.86 13.42 -1.25
C LYS A 162 14.92 12.45 -0.55
N THR A 163 13.63 12.75 -0.59
CA THR A 163 12.59 11.79 -0.20
C THR A 163 12.51 10.69 -1.24
N THR A 164 12.81 9.46 -0.80
CA THR A 164 12.62 8.23 -1.57
C THR A 164 11.40 7.51 -1.04
N GLN A 165 10.71 6.75 -1.89
CA GLN A 165 9.52 6.02 -1.47
C GLN A 165 9.33 4.68 -2.17
N VAL A 166 8.68 3.77 -1.47
CA VAL A 166 8.06 2.56 -2.04
C VAL A 166 6.55 2.70 -1.92
N THR A 167 5.84 2.29 -2.95
CA THR A 167 4.37 2.37 -3.03
C THR A 167 3.81 1.04 -3.49
N ILE A 168 2.74 0.58 -2.82
CA ILE A 168 1.93 -0.57 -3.25
C ILE A 168 0.48 -0.13 -3.23
N PHE A 169 -0.26 -0.38 -4.31
CA PHE A 169 -1.69 -0.17 -4.33
C PHE A 169 -2.42 -1.52 -4.43
N ASN A 170 -3.58 -1.61 -3.80
CA ASN A 170 -4.47 -2.77 -3.86
C ASN A 170 -5.92 -2.29 -3.87
N TYR A 171 -6.78 -3.03 -4.57
CA TYR A 171 -8.22 -2.88 -4.42
C TYR A 171 -8.68 -3.72 -3.24
N LEU A 172 -9.30 -3.08 -2.27
CA LEU A 172 -9.94 -3.75 -1.15
C LEU A 172 -11.44 -3.80 -1.44
N THR A 173 -11.99 -5.01 -1.48
CA THR A 173 -13.43 -5.23 -1.68
C THR A 173 -14.05 -5.80 -0.42
N ARG A 174 -15.25 -5.32 -0.10
CA ARG A 174 -16.09 -5.87 0.96
C ARG A 174 -16.42 -7.33 0.67
N TRP A 175 -15.88 -8.24 1.47
CA TRP A 175 -16.11 -9.68 1.31
C TRP A 175 -17.16 -10.24 2.27
N LYS A 176 -17.40 -9.56 3.41
CA LYS A 176 -18.37 -9.99 4.42
C LYS A 176 -19.53 -9.00 4.51
N ASN A 177 -20.73 -9.52 4.36
CA ASN A 177 -21.97 -8.81 4.59
C ASN A 177 -22.65 -9.38 5.83
N LYS A 178 -23.01 -8.50 6.77
CA LYS A 178 -24.02 -8.81 7.78
C LYS A 178 -25.32 -8.20 7.27
N VAL A 179 -26.28 -9.05 6.94
CA VAL A 179 -27.61 -8.62 6.48
C VAL A 179 -28.54 -8.71 7.68
N PHE A 180 -29.14 -7.59 8.04
CA PHE A 180 -30.28 -7.60 8.96
C PHE A 180 -31.51 -8.02 8.15
N LYS A 181 -32.04 -9.21 8.41
CA LYS A 181 -33.23 -9.73 7.74
C LYS A 181 -34.28 -10.04 8.79
N GLN A 182 -35.21 -9.11 8.98
CA GLN A 182 -36.43 -9.34 9.73
C GLN A 182 -37.51 -9.76 8.74
N THR A 183 -37.97 -11.01 8.82
CA THR A 183 -39.06 -11.51 7.98
C THR A 183 -40.38 -11.57 8.72
N ASP A 184 -40.39 -11.40 10.03
CA ASP A 184 -41.60 -11.51 10.83
C ASP A 184 -41.84 -10.23 11.65
N TRP A 185 -43.11 -9.90 11.81
CA TRP A 185 -43.62 -8.75 12.55
C TRP A 185 -44.76 -9.14 13.51
N SER A 186 -45.04 -10.44 13.66
CA SER A 186 -46.14 -10.98 14.45
C SER A 186 -46.05 -10.74 15.95
N GLY A 187 -44.86 -10.38 16.46
CA GLY A 187 -44.62 -10.09 17.87
C GLY A 187 -45.18 -8.75 18.34
N GLY A 188 -45.67 -7.91 17.43
CA GLY A 188 -46.34 -6.65 17.76
C GLY A 188 -45.40 -5.49 18.09
N SER A 189 -46.00 -4.39 18.58
CA SER A 189 -45.28 -3.20 19.03
C SER A 189 -44.63 -3.40 20.41
N GLY A 190 -43.67 -2.54 20.75
CA GLY A 190 -43.02 -2.51 22.07
C GLY A 190 -41.51 -2.73 22.07
N GLN A 191 -40.90 -2.91 20.90
CA GLN A 191 -39.45 -3.04 20.78
C GLN A 191 -38.81 -1.72 20.37
N GLU A 192 -38.43 -0.93 21.36
CA GLU A 192 -37.74 0.35 21.17
C GLU A 192 -36.22 0.18 21.00
N GLY A 193 -35.61 1.06 20.22
CA GLY A 193 -34.17 1.15 20.05
C GLY A 193 -33.58 0.30 18.91
N PRO A 194 -32.23 0.33 18.76
CA PRO A 194 -31.55 -0.41 17.71
C PRO A 194 -31.57 -1.92 18.00
N LEU A 195 -32.21 -2.68 17.11
CA LEU A 195 -32.17 -4.14 17.12
C LEU A 195 -30.82 -4.63 16.57
N THR A 196 -30.05 -5.31 17.42
CA THR A 196 -28.79 -5.97 17.01
C THR A 196 -29.03 -7.34 16.40
N ASP A 197 -30.14 -7.98 16.76
CA ASP A 197 -30.57 -9.28 16.25
C ASP A 197 -32.02 -9.19 15.79
N PRO A 198 -32.39 -9.80 14.64
CA PRO A 198 -33.77 -9.78 14.19
C PRO A 198 -34.68 -10.51 15.18
N ASN A 199 -35.75 -9.84 15.60
CA ASN A 199 -36.87 -10.47 16.29
C ASN A 199 -38.13 -10.33 15.42
N ASN A 200 -39.30 -10.54 16.01
CA ASN A 200 -40.58 -10.40 15.33
C ASN A 200 -41.36 -9.15 15.75
N GLN A 201 -40.72 -8.16 16.37
CA GLN A 201 -41.37 -6.97 16.92
C GLN A 201 -40.96 -5.69 16.19
N TYR A 202 -41.68 -4.60 16.46
CA TYR A 202 -41.38 -3.26 15.97
C TYR A 202 -41.60 -2.22 17.08
N ALA A 203 -41.12 -0.99 16.89
CA ALA A 203 -41.19 0.06 17.92
C ALA A 203 -42.65 0.45 18.23
N SER A 204 -43.32 1.08 17.28
CA SER A 204 -44.73 1.47 17.40
C SER A 204 -45.46 1.34 16.06
N SER A 205 -46.78 1.21 16.11
CA SER A 205 -47.63 1.29 14.91
C SER A 205 -48.95 1.98 15.20
N THR A 206 -49.42 2.72 14.19
CA THR A 206 -50.82 3.12 14.03
C THR A 206 -51.24 2.60 12.66
N ASN A 207 -52.36 1.89 12.56
CA ASN A 207 -52.89 1.36 11.29
C ASN A 207 -52.01 0.29 10.62
N VAL A 208 -51.50 -0.67 11.38
CA VAL A 208 -50.73 -1.81 10.84
C VAL A 208 -51.33 -3.12 11.31
N ASN A 209 -51.52 -4.07 10.39
CA ASN A 209 -51.84 -5.46 10.67
C ASN A 209 -50.58 -6.31 10.48
N ALA A 210 -50.10 -6.90 11.57
CA ALA A 210 -49.02 -7.87 11.58
C ALA A 210 -49.47 -9.25 12.11
N SER A 211 -50.77 -9.55 12.13
CA SER A 211 -51.31 -10.80 12.70
C SER A 211 -50.91 -12.06 11.90
N THR A 212 -50.39 -11.88 10.68
CA THR A 212 -49.89 -12.97 9.84
C THR A 212 -48.36 -12.95 9.86
N SER A 213 -47.78 -14.02 10.41
CA SER A 213 -46.34 -14.24 10.40
C SER A 213 -45.79 -14.07 8.98
N GLY A 214 -44.68 -13.35 8.85
CA GLY A 214 -44.10 -13.13 7.52
C GLY A 214 -44.56 -11.86 6.81
N SER A 215 -45.52 -11.11 7.38
CA SER A 215 -46.10 -9.95 6.69
C SER A 215 -46.43 -8.80 7.63
N ILE A 216 -46.27 -7.59 7.11
CA ILE A 216 -46.73 -6.35 7.71
C ILE A 216 -47.59 -5.64 6.67
N LYS A 217 -48.86 -5.38 7.00
CA LYS A 217 -49.84 -4.77 6.11
C LYS A 217 -50.31 -3.45 6.71
N ILE A 218 -50.51 -2.43 5.87
CA ILE A 218 -51.19 -1.22 6.32
C ILE A 218 -52.69 -1.52 6.43
N GLN A 219 -53.31 -1.15 7.55
CA GLN A 219 -54.75 -1.16 7.73
C GLN A 219 -55.30 0.15 7.15
N GLY A 220 -55.72 0.11 5.88
CA GLY A 220 -56.29 1.27 5.22
C GLY A 220 -56.26 1.18 3.71
N PHE A 221 -57.03 0.24 3.16
CA PHE A 221 -58.12 0.44 2.20
C PHE A 221 -59.07 -0.75 2.33
#